data_AF-A0ABD0RC11-F1
#
_entry.id   AF-A0ABD0RC11-F1
#
_cell.length_a   1.000
_cell.length_b   1.000
_cell.length_c   1.000
_cell.angle_alpha   90.00
_cell.angle_beta   90.00
_cell.angle_gamma   90.00
#
_symmetry.space_group_name_H-M   'P 1'
#
loop_
_entity.id
_entity.type
_entity.pdbx_description
1 polymer ?
#
loop_
_entity_poly.entity_id
_entity_poly.type
_entity_poly.pdbx_seq_one_letter_code
_entity_poly.pdbx_strand_id
1 'polypeptide(L)' 'FLSPAADEACQYVNGIVGKNLLHLKELNLSKHELGDTEVNQIAALLQDKHCQLNPL' A
#
# COMPACT_ATOMS: atom_id res chain seq x y z
N PHE A 1 -2.67 11.36 9.77
CA PHE A 1 -2.49 9.94 10.13
C PHE A 1 -3.40 9.14 9.21
N LEU A 2 -2.93 7.99 8.70
CA LEU A 2 -3.71 7.11 7.82
C LEU A 2 -4.98 6.64 8.53
N SER A 3 -6.04 6.31 7.77
CA SER A 3 -7.18 5.58 8.34
C SER A 3 -6.74 4.18 8.82
N PRO A 4 -7.48 3.53 9.74
CA PRO A 4 -7.12 2.20 10.24
C PRO A 4 -6.92 1.16 9.13
N ALA A 5 -7.76 1.19 8.09
CA ALA A 5 -7.64 0.28 6.94
C ALA A 5 -6.40 0.58 6.10
N ALA A 6 -6.07 1.86 5.91
CA ALA A 6 -4.86 2.26 5.21
C ALA A 6 -3.59 2.00 6.03
N ASP A 7 -3.65 2.09 7.36
CA ASP A 7 -2.52 1.75 8.22
C ASP A 7 -2.21 0.24 8.19
N GLU A 8 -3.24 -0.60 8.24
CA GLU A 8 -3.11 -2.06 8.08
C GLU A 8 -2.51 -2.43 6.72
N ALA A 9 -3.04 -1.85 5.64
CA ALA A 9 -2.50 -2.03 4.29
C ALA A 9 -1.06 -1.50 4.15
N CYS A 10 -0.73 -0.39 4.81
CA CYS A 10 0.62 0.17 4.85
C CYS A 10 1.60 -0.79 5.54
N GLN A 11 1.19 -1.42 6.65
CA GLN A 11 2.00 -2.44 7.32
C GLN A 11 2.20 -3.69 6.45
N TYR A 12 1.14 -4.15 5.78
CA TYR A 12 1.22 -5.27 4.85
C TYR A 12 2.22 -5.02 3.72
N VAL A 13 2.10 -3.88 3.04
CA VAL A 13 2.99 -3.52 1.95
C VAL A 13 4.42 -3.24 2.44
N ASN A 14 4.62 -2.64 3.62
CA ASN A 14 5.95 -2.53 4.23
C ASN A 14 6.60 -3.92 4.42
N GLY A 15 5.81 -4.94 4.74
CA GLY A 15 6.26 -6.33 4.85
C GLY A 15 6.71 -6.95 3.52
N ILE A 16 6.02 -6.63 2.41
CA ILE A 16 6.37 -7.12 1.07
C ILE A 16 7.61 -6.41 0.52
N VAL A 17 7.60 -5.08 0.56
CA VAL A 17 8.61 -4.25 -0.12
C VAL A 17 9.84 -4.01 0.78
N GLY A 18 9.73 -4.30 2.08
CA GLY A 18 10.78 -4.08 3.07
C GLY A 18 11.14 -2.61 3.27
N LYS A 19 10.27 -1.69 2.85
CA LYS A 19 10.51 -0.24 2.83
C LYS A 19 9.32 0.49 3.40
N ASN A 20 9.59 1.58 4.11
CA ASN A 20 8.55 2.44 4.67
C ASN A 20 7.83 3.23 3.55
N LEU A 21 6.53 2.94 3.37
CA LEU A 21 5.70 3.59 2.36
C LEU A 21 5.49 5.09 2.56
N LEU A 22 5.62 5.62 3.78
CA LEU A 22 5.52 7.07 4.01
C LEU A 22 6.59 7.88 3.26
N HIS A 23 7.67 7.22 2.84
CA HIS A 23 8.76 7.83 2.08
C HIS A 23 8.80 7.37 0.62
N LEU A 24 7.95 6.41 0.23
CA LEU A 24 7.87 5.93 -1.14
C LEU A 24 6.89 6.79 -1.93
N LYS A 25 7.31 7.20 -3.13
CA LYS A 25 6.45 7.88 -4.11
C LYS A 25 5.80 6.91 -5.08
N GLU A 26 6.43 5.76 -5.27
CA GLU A 26 6.03 4.73 -6.24
C GLU A 26 6.09 3.36 -5.59
N LEU A 27 5.08 2.55 -5.86
CA LEU A 27 4.95 1.18 -5.37
C LEU A 27 4.90 0.24 -6.56
N ASN A 28 5.93 -0.59 -6.73
CA ASN A 28 5.98 -1.58 -7.80
C ASN A 28 5.71 -2.98 -7.23
N LEU A 29 4.55 -3.54 -7.58
CA LEU A 29 4.12 -4.88 -7.19
C LEU A 29 4.08 -5.87 -8.36
N SER A 30 4.61 -5.50 -9.53
CA SER A 30 4.57 -6.32 -10.76
C SER A 30 5.19 -7.72 -10.62
N LYS A 31 6.06 -7.92 -9.62
CA LYS A 31 6.71 -9.20 -9.35
C LYS A 31 6.02 -10.03 -8.26
N HIS A 32 4.90 -9.55 -7.73
CA HIS A 32 4.15 -10.21 -6.67
C HIS A 32 2.79 -10.65 -7.22
N GLU A 33 2.46 -11.92 -7.02
CA GLU A 33 1.10 -12.41 -7.26
C GLU A 33 0.25 -12.01 -6.05
N LEU A 34 -0.71 -11.11 -6.28
CA LEU A 34 -1.62 -10.61 -5.26
C LEU A 34 -2.99 -11.26 -5.49
N GLY A 35 -3.54 -11.87 -4.44
CA GLY A 35 -4.93 -12.28 -4.40
C GLY A 35 -5.88 -11.11 -4.09
N ASP A 36 -7.18 -11.38 -4.18
CA ASP A 36 -8.24 -10.36 -4.06
C ASP A 36 -8.18 -9.59 -2.74
N THR A 37 -7.85 -10.25 -1.64
CA THR A 37 -7.73 -9.61 -0.33
C THR A 37 -6.63 -8.56 -0.31
N GLU A 38 -5.50 -8.84 -0.95
CA GLU A 38 -4.30 -8.00 -0.90
C GLU A 38 -4.45 -6.83 -1.87
N VAL A 39 -5.08 -7.07 -3.02
CA VAL A 39 -5.52 -6.02 -3.95
C VAL A 39 -6.48 -5.06 -3.26
N ASN A 40 -7.46 -5.55 -2.49
CA ASN A 40 -8.40 -4.70 -1.77
C ASN A 40 -7.73 -3.85 -0.67
N GLN A 41 -6.75 -4.41 0.04
CA GLN A 41 -5.96 -3.66 1.02
C GLN A 41 -5.17 -2.54 0.36
N ILE A 42 -4.48 -2.82 -0.74
CA ILE A 42 -3.71 -1.82 -1.49
C ILE A 42 -4.64 -0.74 -2.06
N ALA A 43 -5.82 -1.12 -2.56
CA ALA A 43 -6.82 -0.17 -3.03
C ALA A 43 -7.31 0.75 -1.90
N ALA A 44 -7.56 0.22 -0.69
CA ALA A 44 -7.95 1.02 0.47
C ALA A 44 -6.85 2.01 0.88
N LEU A 45 -5.57 1.60 0.81
CA LEU A 45 -4.43 2.48 1.04
C LEU A 45 -4.38 3.60 -0.01
N LEU A 46 -4.51 3.28 -1.30
CA LEU A 46 -4.47 4.27 -2.39
C LEU A 46 -5.66 5.25 -2.37
N GLN A 47 -6.81 4.82 -1.85
CA GLN A 47 -8.00 5.66 -1.68
C GLN A 47 -7.92 6.56 -0.44
N ASP A 48 -6.98 6.32 0.47
CA ASP A 48 -6.83 7.16 1.66
C ASP A 48 -6.30 8.55 1.27
N LYS A 49 -7.00 9.59 1.74
CA LYS A 49 -6.63 10.99 1.46
C LYS A 49 -5.24 11.39 1.96
N HIS A 50 -4.65 10.61 2.86
CA HIS A 50 -3.30 10.82 3.38
C HIS A 50 -2.25 9.96 2.68
N CYS A 51 -2.66 9.08 1.78
CA CYS A 51 -1.75 8.30 0.96
C CYS A 51 -1.14 9.18 -0.13
N GLN A 52 0.19 9.15 -0.23
CA GLN A 52 0.97 9.92 -1.21
C GLN A 52 1.57 9.03 -2.31
N LEU A 53 1.16 7.76 -2.35
CA LEU A 53 1.64 6.80 -3.33
C LEU A 53 0.94 7.05 -4.67
N ASN A 54 1.73 7.20 -5.73
CA ASN A 54 1.20 7.17 -7.07
C ASN A 54 1.14 5.71 -7.56
N PRO A 55 -0.03 5.24 -8.04
CA PRO A 55 -0.09 3.99 -8.77
C PRO A 55 0.62 4.15 -10.13
N LEU A 56 1.50 3.22 -10.47
CA LEU A 56 2.23 3.15 -11.74
C LEU A 56 2.07 1.76 -12.36
#